data_AF-A0A401PIC4-F1
#
_entry.id   AF-A0A401PIC4-F1
#
_cell.length_a   1.000
_cell.length_b   1.000
_cell.length_c   1.000
_cell.angle_alpha   90.00
_cell.angle_beta   90.00
_cell.angle_gamma   90.00
#
_symmetry.space_group_name_H-M   'P 1'
#
loop_
_entity.id
_entity.type
_entity.pdbx_description
1 polymer ?
#
loop_
_entity_poly.entity_id
_entity_poly.type
_entity_poly.pdbx_seq_one_letter_code
_entity_poly.pdbx_strand_id
1 'polypeptide(L)'
;MYSIGFAEDNSLALKAKVRIEDLTSEDFQIHDVEAKWIRDTELLYRTADGNLERLNVETMEMTLLMTNRKFKEFQVSRYEVSPDMKYALLAYNVKKTHRHSFTAYYTLCNLDTWEHLSLNPPEVREAELLYAGWGVLGQQLVRICFIYYDTCIDAFY
;
A
#
# COMPACT_ATOMS: atom_id res chain seq x y z
N MET A 1 -36.06 55.17 20.06
CA MET A 1 -36.33 53.72 19.90
C MET A 1 -35.33 53.20 18.89
N TYR A 2 -34.30 52.46 19.34
CA TYR A 2 -33.28 51.91 18.45
C TYR A 2 -33.72 50.50 18.06
N SER A 3 -33.94 50.26 16.77
CA SER A 3 -34.16 48.92 16.23
C SER A 3 -32.80 48.27 16.04
N ILE A 4 -32.51 47.21 16.80
CA ILE A 4 -31.39 46.30 16.52
C ILE A 4 -31.85 45.38 15.40
N GLY A 5 -31.33 45.59 14.19
CA GLY A 5 -31.44 44.62 13.12
C GLY A 5 -30.47 43.47 13.37
N PHE A 6 -30.98 42.27 13.64
CA PHE A 6 -30.17 41.07 13.52
C PHE A 6 -29.88 40.85 12.04
N ALA A 7 -28.63 41.06 11.62
CA ALA A 7 -28.19 40.64 10.30
C ALA A 7 -28.22 39.10 10.27
N GLU A 8 -29.08 38.51 9.45
CA GLU A 8 -29.07 37.08 9.19
C GLU A 8 -27.74 36.72 8.52
N ASP A 9 -26.88 36.01 9.25
CA ASP A 9 -25.62 35.48 8.75
C ASP A 9 -25.92 34.32 7.78
N ASN A 10 -26.16 34.66 6.52
CA ASN A 10 -26.43 33.72 5.44
C ASN A 10 -25.13 33.17 4.80
N SER A 11 -23.97 33.35 5.45
CA SER A 11 -22.66 32.94 4.93
C SER A 11 -22.58 31.44 4.63
N LEU A 12 -23.35 30.62 5.35
CA LEU A 12 -23.42 29.17 5.14
C LEU A 12 -24.24 28.79 3.90
N ALA A 13 -25.25 29.58 3.52
CA ALA A 13 -26.06 29.33 2.33
C ALA A 13 -25.31 29.64 1.02
N LEU A 14 -24.25 30.46 1.10
CA LEU A 14 -23.35 30.80 0.01
C LEU A 14 -22.22 29.79 -0.21
N LYS A 15 -22.02 28.84 0.72
CA LYS A 15 -21.01 27.79 0.56
C LYS A 15 -21.48 26.76 -0.46
N ALA A 16 -20.56 26.32 -1.33
CA ALA A 16 -20.82 25.28 -2.30
C ALA A 16 -21.30 24.01 -1.59
N LYS A 17 -22.42 23.44 -2.05
CA LYS A 17 -22.93 22.15 -1.57
C LYS A 17 -22.18 21.03 -2.28
N VAL A 18 -21.87 19.98 -1.53
CA VAL A 18 -21.25 18.76 -2.06
C VAL A 18 -22.16 18.15 -3.14
N ARG A 19 -21.58 17.89 -4.31
CA ARG A 19 -22.22 17.26 -5.47
C ARG A 19 -21.79 15.80 -5.57
N ILE A 20 -22.51 15.03 -6.37
CA ILE A 20 -22.12 13.63 -6.67
C ILE A 20 -20.75 13.58 -7.36
N GLU A 21 -20.44 14.56 -8.20
CA GLU A 21 -19.14 14.71 -8.87
C GLU A 21 -17.99 14.82 -7.86
N ASP A 22 -18.21 15.56 -6.77
CA ASP A 22 -17.23 15.76 -5.70
C ASP A 22 -16.91 14.44 -4.99
N LEU A 23 -17.83 13.47 -4.93
CA LEU A 23 -17.57 12.17 -4.31
C LEU A 23 -16.52 11.34 -5.09
N THR A 24 -16.27 11.69 -6.34
CA THR A 24 -15.29 11.02 -7.21
C THR A 24 -14.05 11.86 -7.49
N SER A 25 -14.01 13.11 -7.03
CA SER A 25 -12.85 13.97 -7.23
C SER A 25 -11.69 13.55 -6.31
N GLU A 26 -10.46 13.79 -6.75
CA GLU A 26 -9.25 13.51 -5.95
C GLU A 26 -9.25 14.31 -4.63
N ASP A 27 -9.85 15.51 -4.62
CA ASP A 27 -9.93 16.39 -3.44
C ASP A 27 -10.72 15.78 -2.27
N PHE A 28 -11.66 14.87 -2.55
CA PHE A 28 -12.48 14.19 -1.53
C PHE A 28 -12.03 12.74 -1.29
N GLN A 29 -11.01 12.26 -2.00
CA GLN A 29 -10.45 10.95 -1.70
C GLN A 29 -9.67 11.03 -0.38
N ILE A 30 -10.04 10.15 0.55
CA ILE A 30 -9.30 9.99 1.79
C ILE A 30 -7.92 9.43 1.43
N HIS A 31 -6.88 10.21 1.68
CA HIS A 31 -5.51 9.72 1.58
C HIS A 31 -5.25 8.75 2.74
N ASP A 32 -5.30 7.45 2.45
CA ASP A 32 -4.90 6.42 3.40
C ASP A 32 -3.37 6.44 3.50
N VAL A 33 -2.87 6.82 4.68
CA VAL A 33 -1.44 6.89 4.98
C VAL A 33 -0.85 5.48 5.14
N GLU A 34 -1.68 4.43 5.19
CA GLU A 34 -1.28 3.01 5.30
C GLU A 34 -0.20 2.77 6.38
N ALA A 35 -0.29 3.52 7.48
CA ALA A 35 0.74 3.54 8.51
C ALA A 35 0.77 2.20 9.28
N LYS A 36 1.96 1.62 9.42
CA LYS A 36 2.18 0.35 10.12
C LYS A 36 3.41 0.41 11.02
N TRP A 37 3.28 -0.06 12.24
CA TRP A 37 4.43 -0.25 13.14
C TRP A 37 5.28 -1.42 12.67
N ILE A 38 6.59 -1.19 12.55
CA ILE A 38 7.58 -2.24 12.25
C ILE A 38 8.26 -2.69 13.54
N ARG A 39 8.60 -1.72 14.40
CA ARG A 39 9.18 -1.90 15.73
C ARG A 39 8.57 -0.87 16.68
N ASP A 40 8.93 -0.95 17.96
CA ASP A 40 8.44 -0.02 18.99
C ASP A 40 8.75 1.46 18.68
N THR A 41 9.80 1.71 17.89
CA THR A 41 10.29 3.05 17.57
C THR A 41 10.26 3.37 16.08
N GLU A 42 9.86 2.42 15.22
CA GLU A 42 9.92 2.57 13.76
C GLU A 42 8.53 2.42 13.14
N LEU A 43 8.08 3.46 12.46
CA LEU A 43 6.82 3.54 11.74
C LEU A 43 7.07 3.54 10.24
N LEU A 44 6.37 2.67 9.51
CA LEU A 44 6.27 2.70 8.06
C LEU A 44 5.03 3.48 7.65
N TYR A 45 5.12 4.35 6.65
CA TYR A 45 3.96 5.10 6.19
C TYR A 45 4.08 5.56 4.73
N ARG A 46 2.94 5.91 4.14
CA ARG A 46 2.81 6.53 2.81
C ARG A 46 2.69 8.04 2.92
N THR A 47 3.59 8.77 2.30
CA THR A 47 3.49 10.23 2.23
C THR A 47 2.33 10.67 1.33
N ALA A 48 1.94 11.94 1.42
CA ALA A 48 0.96 12.55 0.52
C ALA A 48 1.39 12.45 -0.95
N ASP A 49 2.70 12.52 -1.22
CA ASP A 49 3.26 12.33 -2.57
C ASP A 49 3.25 10.87 -3.04
N GLY A 50 2.86 9.93 -2.18
CA GLY A 50 2.82 8.50 -2.43
C GLY A 50 4.18 7.81 -2.33
N ASN A 51 5.14 8.38 -1.61
CA ASN A 51 6.39 7.68 -1.28
C ASN A 51 6.17 6.76 -0.08
N LEU A 52 6.93 5.67 -0.03
CA LEU A 52 7.03 4.80 1.13
C LEU A 52 8.25 5.21 1.97
N GLU A 53 8.01 5.59 3.21
CA GLU A 53 9.03 6.11 4.11
C GLU A 53 8.98 5.42 5.49
N ARG A 54 10.14 5.35 6.12
CA ARG A 54 10.29 4.92 7.52
C ARG A 54 10.60 6.13 8.38
N LEU A 55 9.86 6.29 9.48
CA LEU A 55 10.13 7.26 10.53
C LEU A 55 10.60 6.53 11.78
N ASN A 56 11.75 6.93 12.32
CA ASN A 56 12.11 6.65 13.70
C ASN A 56 11.48 7.72 14.59
N VAL A 57 10.53 7.35 15.45
CA VAL A 57 9.77 8.31 16.26
C VAL A 57 10.56 8.90 17.44
N GLU A 58 11.67 8.28 17.83
CA GLU A 58 12.53 8.79 18.90
C GLU A 58 13.52 9.83 18.37
N THR A 59 14.17 9.54 17.23
CA THR A 59 15.17 10.43 16.63
C THR A 59 14.58 11.43 15.65
N MET A 60 13.33 11.22 15.23
CA MET A 60 12.66 11.93 14.14
C MET A 60 13.38 11.79 12.78
N GLU A 61 14.18 10.73 12.63
CA GLU A 61 14.86 10.43 11.38
C GLU A 61 13.88 9.80 10.38
N MET A 62 13.82 10.36 9.18
CA MET A 62 13.02 9.84 8.07
C MET A 62 13.93 9.22 7.02
N THR A 63 13.63 8.00 6.61
CA THR A 63 14.34 7.27 5.57
C THR A 63 13.38 6.97 4.41
N LEU A 64 13.72 7.43 3.21
CA LEU A 64 12.98 7.08 2.01
C LEU A 64 13.29 5.63 1.62
N LEU A 65 12.26 4.79 1.59
CA LEU A 65 12.40 3.38 1.21
C LEU A 65 12.04 3.16 -0.25
N MET A 66 11.00 3.82 -0.77
CA MET A 66 10.61 3.70 -2.17
C MET A 66 9.80 4.88 -2.66
N THR A 67 10.14 5.39 -3.85
CA THR A 67 9.45 6.55 -4.46
C THR A 67 8.15 6.15 -5.13
N ASN A 68 7.18 7.07 -5.18
CA ASN A 68 5.93 6.87 -5.93
C ASN A 68 6.18 6.54 -7.41
N ARG A 69 7.26 7.08 -7.99
CA ARG A 69 7.67 6.76 -9.36
C ARG A 69 7.90 5.25 -9.54
N LYS A 70 8.57 4.59 -8.58
CA LYS A 70 8.80 3.15 -8.61
C LYS A 70 7.50 2.36 -8.44
N PHE A 71 6.60 2.80 -7.56
CA PHE A 71 5.26 2.22 -7.45
C PHE A 71 4.50 2.23 -8.78
N LYS A 72 4.56 3.34 -9.51
CA LYS A 72 3.94 3.47 -10.84
C LYS A 72 4.64 2.64 -11.91
N GLU A 73 5.97 2.60 -11.90
CA GLU A 73 6.79 1.79 -12.83
C GLU A 73 6.46 0.31 -12.72
N PHE A 74 6.34 -0.22 -11.51
CA PHE A 74 5.96 -1.62 -11.25
C PHE A 74 4.44 -1.86 -11.22
N GLN A 75 3.62 -0.82 -11.45
CA GLN A 75 2.14 -0.90 -11.37
C GLN A 75 1.65 -1.52 -10.05
N VAL A 76 2.31 -1.17 -8.95
CA VAL A 76 2.06 -1.74 -7.63
C VAL A 76 0.68 -1.34 -7.14
N SER A 77 -0.14 -2.34 -6.85
CA SER A 77 -1.48 -2.16 -6.27
C SER A 77 -1.51 -2.44 -4.77
N ARG A 78 -0.61 -3.30 -4.27
CA ARG A 78 -0.40 -3.59 -2.84
C ARG A 78 1.07 -3.88 -2.59
N TYR A 79 1.55 -3.64 -1.38
CA TYR A 79 2.91 -3.98 -0.99
C TYR A 79 3.00 -4.47 0.45
N GLU A 80 4.09 -5.15 0.76
CA GLU A 80 4.48 -5.48 2.12
C GLU A 80 6.00 -5.42 2.25
N VAL A 81 6.52 -4.83 3.32
CA VAL A 81 7.97 -4.76 3.58
C VAL A 81 8.39 -5.88 4.51
N SER A 82 9.55 -6.48 4.26
CA SER A 82 10.11 -7.54 5.09
C SER A 82 10.37 -7.04 6.52
N PRO A 83 10.27 -7.91 7.55
CA PRO A 83 10.56 -7.54 8.94
C PRO A 83 11.95 -6.93 9.17
N ASP A 84 12.93 -7.28 8.34
CA ASP A 84 14.29 -6.75 8.39
C ASP A 84 14.51 -5.48 7.57
N MET A 85 13.46 -4.98 6.89
CA MET A 85 13.45 -3.74 6.10
C MET A 85 14.37 -3.73 4.88
N LYS A 86 14.80 -4.90 4.38
CA LYS A 86 15.68 -4.99 3.21
C LYS A 86 14.93 -5.24 1.91
N TYR A 87 13.73 -5.80 1.97
CA TYR A 87 12.97 -6.19 0.81
C TYR A 87 11.54 -5.67 0.86
N ALA A 88 11.01 -5.30 -0.29
CA ALA A 88 9.60 -5.04 -0.50
C ALA A 88 9.00 -6.11 -1.41
N LEU A 89 7.92 -6.71 -0.96
CA LEU A 89 7.04 -7.56 -1.73
C LEU A 89 6.01 -6.68 -2.42
N LEU A 90 6.02 -6.64 -3.75
CA LEU A 90 5.16 -5.79 -4.56
C LEU A 90 4.14 -6.64 -5.32
N ALA A 91 2.86 -6.40 -5.12
CA ALA A 91 1.78 -7.06 -5.84
C ALA A 91 1.21 -6.14 -6.94
N TYR A 92 1.12 -6.65 -8.15
CA TYR A 92 0.61 -5.93 -9.32
C TYR A 92 -0.44 -6.76 -10.08
N ASN A 93 -1.25 -6.07 -10.88
CA ASN A 93 -2.38 -6.67 -11.62
C ASN A 93 -3.31 -7.48 -10.69
N VAL A 94 -3.71 -6.86 -9.57
CA VAL A 94 -4.56 -7.48 -8.55
C VAL A 94 -5.97 -7.69 -9.10
N LYS A 95 -6.40 -8.94 -9.20
CA LYS A 95 -7.75 -9.35 -9.63
C LYS A 95 -8.54 -9.85 -8.44
N LYS A 96 -9.57 -9.10 -8.05
CA LYS A 96 -10.44 -9.48 -6.95
C LYS A 96 -11.30 -10.68 -7.35
N THR A 97 -11.22 -11.76 -6.59
CA THR A 97 -12.05 -12.97 -6.82
C THR A 97 -13.25 -12.99 -5.86
N HIS A 98 -13.05 -12.57 -4.61
CA HIS A 98 -14.10 -12.48 -3.57
C HIS A 98 -13.88 -11.24 -2.69
N ARG A 99 -14.71 -11.05 -1.65
CA ARG A 99 -14.66 -9.86 -0.77
C ARG A 99 -13.25 -9.57 -0.23
N HIS A 100 -12.53 -10.62 0.20
CA HIS A 100 -11.19 -10.54 0.79
C HIS A 100 -10.13 -11.35 0.03
N SER A 101 -10.51 -12.05 -1.04
CA SER A 101 -9.61 -12.88 -1.83
C SER A 101 -9.31 -12.22 -3.17
N PHE A 102 -8.07 -12.34 -3.60
CA PHE A 102 -7.60 -11.83 -4.88
C PHE A 102 -6.51 -12.74 -5.44
N THR A 103 -6.26 -12.63 -6.74
CA THR A 103 -5.01 -13.11 -7.35
C THR A 103 -4.17 -11.92 -7.75
N ALA A 104 -2.85 -12.08 -7.74
CA ALA A 104 -1.92 -11.05 -8.19
C ALA A 104 -0.61 -11.68 -8.65
N TYR A 105 0.14 -10.92 -9.43
CA TYR A 105 1.54 -11.21 -9.66
C TYR A 105 2.37 -10.51 -8.59
N TYR A 106 3.44 -11.16 -8.18
CA TYR A 106 4.30 -10.66 -7.12
C TYR A 106 5.75 -10.53 -7.57
N THR A 107 6.37 -9.43 -7.18
CA THR A 107 7.79 -9.17 -7.39
C THR A 107 8.42 -8.81 -6.06
N LEU A 108 9.51 -9.50 -5.74
CA LEU A 108 10.39 -9.15 -4.64
C LEU A 108 11.36 -8.08 -5.11
N CYS A 109 11.52 -7.00 -4.35
CA CYS A 109 12.43 -5.90 -4.67
C CYS A 109 13.36 -5.63 -3.48
N ASN A 110 14.67 -5.61 -3.72
CA ASN A 110 15.64 -5.17 -2.73
C ASN A 110 15.60 -3.64 -2.62
N LEU A 111 15.44 -3.12 -1.40
CA LEU A 111 15.28 -1.69 -1.14
C LEU A 111 16.60 -0.89 -1.22
N ASP A 112 17.75 -1.57 -1.10
CA ASP A 112 19.06 -0.96 -1.20
C ASP A 112 19.58 -0.97 -2.65
N THR A 113 19.50 -2.12 -3.33
CA THR A 113 20.08 -2.32 -4.67
C THR A 113 19.10 -2.11 -5.81
N TRP A 114 17.79 -2.11 -5.52
CA TRP A 114 16.70 -2.07 -6.52
C TRP A 114 16.64 -3.27 -7.47
N GLU A 115 17.42 -4.31 -7.18
CA GLU A 115 17.29 -5.60 -7.84
C GLU A 115 15.92 -6.20 -7.53
N HIS A 116 15.31 -6.85 -8.51
CA HIS A 116 13.99 -7.40 -8.36
C HIS A 116 13.87 -8.79 -8.98
N LEU A 117 13.03 -9.62 -8.37
CA LEU A 117 12.82 -11.00 -8.72
C LEU A 117 11.31 -11.30 -8.73
N SER A 118 10.79 -11.77 -9.85
CA SER A 118 9.41 -12.23 -9.94
C SER A 118 9.23 -13.55 -9.19
N LEU A 119 8.22 -13.60 -8.31
CA LEU A 119 7.89 -14.77 -7.50
C LEU A 119 7.05 -15.77 -8.28
N ASN A 120 7.64 -16.36 -9.31
CA ASN A 120 7.01 -17.40 -10.09
C ASN A 120 7.31 -18.80 -9.51
N PRO A 121 6.36 -19.74 -9.53
CA PRO A 121 6.64 -21.16 -9.30
C PRO A 121 7.67 -21.68 -10.29
N PRO A 122 8.57 -22.61 -9.89
CA PRO A 122 9.57 -23.16 -10.80
C PRO A 122 8.97 -23.81 -12.05
N GLU A 123 7.73 -24.30 -11.97
CA GLU A 123 7.02 -25.00 -13.04
C GLU A 123 6.33 -24.06 -14.03
N VAL A 124 6.03 -22.81 -13.65
CA VAL A 124 5.16 -21.91 -14.43
C VAL A 124 5.78 -20.52 -14.53
N ARG A 125 6.03 -20.07 -15.76
CA ARG A 125 6.39 -18.67 -16.04
C ARG A 125 5.12 -17.81 -15.94
N GLU A 126 5.21 -16.71 -15.20
CA GLU A 126 4.11 -15.75 -14.99
C GLU A 126 2.86 -16.38 -14.37
N ALA A 127 3.01 -16.93 -13.16
CA ALA A 127 1.86 -17.44 -12.42
C ALA A 127 1.21 -16.33 -11.59
N GLU A 128 -0.12 -16.27 -11.65
CA GLU A 128 -0.90 -15.52 -10.68
C GLU A 128 -0.91 -16.28 -9.34
N LEU A 129 -0.46 -15.63 -8.27
CA LEU A 129 -0.50 -16.19 -6.92
C LEU A 129 -1.82 -15.78 -6.24
N LEU A 130 -2.32 -16.65 -5.37
CA LEU A 130 -3.47 -16.33 -4.51
C LEU A 130 -3.05 -15.45 -3.33
N TYR A 131 -1.82 -15.65 -2.86
CA TYR A 131 -1.26 -14.91 -1.75
C TYR A 131 0.26 -15.00 -1.77
N ALA A 132 0.91 -13.93 -1.35
CA ALA A 132 2.28 -13.97 -0.85
C ALA A 132 2.39 -12.94 0.28
N GLY A 133 3.20 -13.27 1.28
CA GLY A 133 3.41 -12.43 2.45
C GLY A 133 4.62 -12.84 3.26
N TRP A 134 5.11 -11.93 4.08
CA TRP A 134 6.29 -12.16 4.93
C TRP A 134 5.93 -12.94 6.20
N GLY A 135 6.86 -13.78 6.63
CA GLY A 135 6.90 -14.35 7.97
C GLY A 135 7.30 -13.31 9.00
N VAL A 136 7.23 -13.68 10.28
CA VAL A 136 7.49 -12.75 11.40
C VAL A 136 8.97 -12.44 11.65
N LEU A 137 9.89 -13.25 11.11
CA LEU A 137 11.32 -13.13 11.35
C LEU A 137 12.12 -13.12 10.05
N GLY A 138 13.10 -12.22 9.98
CA GLY A 138 14.06 -12.14 8.88
C GLY A 138 13.39 -11.86 7.54
N GLN A 139 13.65 -12.75 6.57
CA GLN A 139 13.18 -12.66 5.18
C GLN A 139 12.34 -13.89 4.80
N GLN A 140 11.78 -14.58 5.80
CA GLN A 140 10.92 -15.72 5.53
C GLN A 140 9.71 -15.27 4.70
N LEU A 141 9.41 -15.97 3.61
CA LEU A 141 8.33 -15.62 2.70
C LEU A 141 7.44 -16.83 2.47
N VAL A 142 6.12 -16.66 2.59
CA VAL A 142 5.15 -17.70 2.25
C VAL A 142 4.39 -17.27 1.00
N ARG A 143 4.19 -18.22 0.08
CA ARG A 143 3.31 -18.03 -1.09
C ARG A 143 2.28 -19.15 -1.19
N ILE A 144 1.12 -18.82 -1.76
CA ILE A 144 0.05 -19.74 -2.08
C ILE A 144 -0.29 -19.60 -3.56
N CYS A 145 -0.26 -20.71 -4.31
CA CYS A 145 -0.65 -20.76 -5.72
C CYS A 145 -1.51 -21.99 -6.03
N PHE A 146 -2.13 -21.99 -7.21
CA PHE A 146 -2.74 -23.20 -7.77
C PHE A 146 -1.81 -23.82 -8.79
N ILE A 147 -1.50 -25.11 -8.64
CA ILE A 147 -0.78 -25.90 -9.65
C ILE A 147 -1.72 -27.02 -10.07
N TYR A 148 -2.19 -26.96 -11.32
CA TYR A 148 -2.98 -28.00 -12.01
C TYR A 148 -3.87 -28.85 -11.07
N TYR A 149 -4.89 -28.21 -10.47
CA TYR A 149 -5.92 -28.80 -9.58
C TYR A 149 -5.60 -28.91 -8.08
N ASP A 150 -4.39 -28.60 -7.62
CA ASP A 150 -4.05 -28.55 -6.19
C ASP A 150 -3.55 -27.17 -5.72
N THR A 151 -3.72 -26.90 -4.42
CA THR A 151 -3.18 -25.70 -3.77
C THR A 151 -1.76 -25.98 -3.30
N CYS A 152 -0.79 -25.19 -3.76
CA CYS A 152 0.60 -25.28 -3.33
C CYS A 152 0.93 -24.18 -2.31
N ILE A 153 1.65 -24.54 -1.26
CA ILE A 153 2.15 -23.62 -0.22
C ILE A 153 3.65 -23.81 -0.11
N ASP A 154 4.41 -22.77 -0.45
CA ASP A 154 5.87 -22.77 -0.34
C ASP A 154 6.32 -21.73 0.68
N ALA A 155 7.32 -22.11 1.50
CA ALA A 155 8.02 -21.19 2.39
C ALA A 155 9.50 -21.07 1.96
N PHE A 156 9.96 -19.85 1.79
CA PHE A 156 11.36 -19.51 1.54
C PHE A 156 11.98 -18.94 2.82
N TYR A 157 13.25 -19.24 3.08
CA TYR A 157 14.01 -18.78 4.25
C TYR A 157 15.14 -17.85 3.83
#